data_AF-A0A950YM31-F1
#
_entry.id   AF-A0A950YM31-F1
#
_cell.length_a   1.000
_cell.length_b   1.000
_cell.length_c   1.000
_cell.angle_alpha   90.00
_cell.angle_beta   90.00
_cell.angle_gamma   90.00
#
_symmetry.space_group_name_H-M   'P 1'
#
loop_
_entity.id
_entity.type
_entity.pdbx_description
1 polymer ?
#
loop_
_entity_poly.entity_id
_entity_poly.type
_entity_poly.pdbx_seq_one_letter_code
_entity_poly.pdbx_strand_id
1 'polypeptide(L)'
;DLDRLRGDVRDVVARPGATPAHELLVNDLQPAALSLRPEIADALDAVLYAGAEHAIVCGSGPTVAGLFFGEDGHARAAAGASSLAGRYPATCAAVPVDEQFAAPRHLPPAAEFPQSP
;
A
#
# COMPACT_ATOMS: atom_id res chain seq x y z
N ASP A 1 -16.48 18.36 3.92
CA ASP A 1 -16.05 18.98 2.66
C ASP A 1 -14.83 18.22 2.14
N LEU A 2 -14.91 17.66 0.94
CA LEU A 2 -13.88 16.79 0.36
C LEU A 2 -12.61 17.55 0.00
N ASP A 3 -12.73 18.81 -0.42
CA ASP A 3 -11.57 19.63 -0.76
C ASP A 3 -10.71 19.91 0.48
N ARG A 4 -11.34 20.11 1.64
CA ARG A 4 -10.67 20.22 2.92
C ARG A 4 -9.88 18.95 3.25
N LEU A 5 -10.53 17.78 3.21
CA LEU A 5 -9.86 16.50 3.52
C LEU A 5 -8.69 16.23 2.56
N ARG A 6 -8.85 16.56 1.28
CA ARG A 6 -7.78 16.46 0.30
C ARG A 6 -6.60 17.38 0.63
N GLY A 7 -6.88 18.59 1.08
CA GLY A 7 -5.89 19.51 1.62
C GLY A 7 -5.13 18.89 2.80
N ASP A 8 -5.88 18.41 3.79
CA ASP A 8 -5.32 17.81 5.02
C ASP A 8 -4.41 16.60 4.70
N VAL A 9 -4.82 15.72 3.78
CA VAL A 9 -3.98 14.59 3.31
C VAL A 9 -2.71 15.06 2.64
N ARG A 10 -2.79 16.06 1.75
CA ARG A 10 -1.59 16.58 1.05
C ARG A 10 -0.62 17.21 2.03
N ASP A 11 -1.13 18.00 2.97
CA ASP A 11 -0.32 18.71 3.94
C ASP A 11 0.42 17.74 4.87
N VAL A 12 -0.24 16.67 5.32
CA VAL A 12 0.42 15.69 6.19
C VAL A 12 1.43 14.82 5.44
N VAL A 13 1.14 14.41 4.21
CA VAL A 13 2.10 13.63 3.39
C VAL A 13 3.33 14.45 3.01
N ALA A 14 3.18 15.77 2.78
CA ALA A 14 4.28 16.65 2.44
C ALA A 14 5.21 16.97 3.62
N ARG A 15 4.80 16.66 4.85
CA ARG A 15 5.56 16.96 6.06
C ARG A 15 6.36 15.74 6.55
N PRO A 16 7.70 15.77 6.48
CA PRO A 16 8.52 14.67 6.98
C PRO A 16 8.22 14.36 8.45
N GLY A 17 8.04 13.07 8.76
CA GLY A 17 7.76 12.57 10.11
C GLY A 17 6.34 12.84 10.61
N ALA A 18 5.47 13.50 9.83
CA ALA A 18 4.09 13.71 10.25
C ALA A 18 3.29 12.40 10.11
N THR A 19 2.50 12.09 11.15
CA THR A 19 1.60 10.93 11.14
C THR A 19 0.19 11.41 10.79
N PRO A 20 -0.42 10.92 9.71
CA PRO A 20 -1.80 11.24 9.36
C PRO A 20 -2.77 10.75 10.44
N ALA A 21 -3.81 11.54 10.69
CA ALA A 21 -4.94 11.09 11.50
C ALA A 21 -5.65 9.92 10.81
N HIS A 22 -6.20 9.00 11.59
CA HIS A 22 -6.89 7.80 11.07
C HIS A 22 -8.05 8.15 10.11
N GLU A 23 -8.74 9.27 10.34
CA GLU A 23 -9.83 9.76 9.50
C GLU A 23 -9.38 10.15 8.07
N LEU A 24 -8.09 10.40 7.88
CA LEU A 24 -7.49 10.68 6.57
C LEU A 24 -7.01 9.42 5.85
N LEU A 25 -6.97 8.28 6.57
CA LEU A 25 -6.53 6.98 6.09
C LEU A 25 -7.73 6.08 5.84
N VAL A 26 -8.58 6.48 4.90
CA VAL A 26 -9.83 5.78 4.59
C VAL A 26 -9.85 5.38 3.13
N ASN A 27 -10.34 4.17 2.86
CA ASN A 27 -10.70 3.72 1.53
C ASN A 27 -12.19 3.43 1.48
N ASP A 28 -12.94 4.28 0.77
CA ASP A 28 -14.39 4.13 0.61
C ASP A 28 -14.80 2.81 -0.06
N LEU A 29 -13.89 2.17 -0.82
CA LEU A 29 -14.14 0.86 -1.45
C LEU A 29 -13.88 -0.32 -0.51
N GLN A 30 -13.23 -0.12 0.64
CA GLN A 30 -12.88 -1.22 1.54
C GLN A 30 -14.10 -2.00 2.06
N PRO A 31 -15.22 -1.39 2.49
CA PRO A 31 -16.41 -2.14 2.88
C PRO A 31 -16.94 -3.04 1.74
N ALA A 32 -16.90 -2.55 0.49
CA ALA A 32 -17.32 -3.32 -0.67
C ALA A 32 -16.33 -4.46 -0.97
N ALA A 33 -15.02 -4.20 -0.88
CA ALA A 33 -14.00 -5.22 -1.06
C ALA A 33 -14.14 -6.36 -0.02
N LEU A 34 -14.36 -6.03 1.25
CA LEU A 34 -14.60 -6.99 2.33
C LEU A 34 -15.90 -7.76 2.15
N SER A 35 -16.97 -7.10 1.69
CA SER A 35 -18.23 -7.78 1.38
C SER A 35 -18.09 -8.80 0.25
N LEU A 36 -17.25 -8.52 -0.75
CA LEU A 36 -17.03 -9.40 -1.90
C LEU A 36 -16.00 -10.50 -1.61
N ARG A 37 -15.02 -10.21 -0.75
CA ARG A 37 -13.95 -11.14 -0.35
C ARG A 37 -13.65 -10.99 1.15
N PRO A 38 -14.41 -11.69 2.01
CA PRO A 38 -14.23 -11.62 3.46
C PRO A 38 -12.83 -12.02 3.93
N GLU A 39 -12.11 -12.85 3.15
CA GLU A 39 -10.75 -13.31 3.48
C GLU A 39 -9.71 -12.17 3.48
N ILE A 40 -10.04 -11.00 2.93
CA ILE A 40 -9.20 -9.80 3.02
C ILE A 40 -9.06 -9.34 4.49
N ALA A 41 -10.05 -9.62 5.35
CA ALA A 41 -9.99 -9.28 6.77
C ALA A 41 -8.77 -9.92 7.46
N ASP A 42 -8.46 -11.19 7.14
CA ASP A 42 -7.29 -11.89 7.68
C ASP A 42 -5.98 -11.16 7.33
N ALA A 43 -5.88 -10.59 6.12
CA ALA A 43 -4.70 -9.87 5.68
C ALA A 43 -4.57 -8.50 6.36
N LEU A 44 -5.69 -7.80 6.59
CA LEU A 44 -5.73 -6.56 7.38
C LEU A 44 -5.24 -6.82 8.81
N ASP A 45 -5.75 -7.86 9.45
CA ASP A 45 -5.32 -8.26 10.79
C ASP A 45 -3.84 -8.67 10.80
N ALA A 46 -3.40 -9.44 9.80
CA ALA A 46 -2.02 -9.92 9.72
C ALA A 46 -1.00 -8.78 9.65
N VAL A 47 -1.27 -7.70 8.90
CA VAL A 47 -0.34 -6.55 8.85
C VAL A 47 -0.33 -5.76 10.16
N LEU A 48 -1.46 -5.68 10.87
CA LEU A 48 -1.52 -5.08 12.21
C LEU A 48 -0.71 -5.92 13.22
N TYR A 49 -0.87 -7.25 13.21
CA TYR A 49 -0.08 -8.16 14.05
C TYR A 49 1.41 -8.14 13.70
N ALA A 50 1.77 -7.87 12.45
CA ALA A 50 3.14 -7.65 12.02
C ALA A 50 3.72 -6.29 12.48
N GLY A 51 2.92 -5.47 13.17
CA GLY A 51 3.35 -4.25 13.84
C GLY A 51 3.04 -2.96 13.09
N ALA A 52 2.17 -2.98 12.08
CA ALA A 52 1.69 -1.76 11.44
C ALA A 52 0.75 -0.97 12.39
N GLU A 53 0.85 0.35 12.41
CA GLU A 53 -0.08 1.20 13.17
C GLU A 53 -1.45 1.35 12.49
N HIS A 54 -1.51 1.15 11.17
CA HIS A 54 -2.75 1.21 10.40
C HIS A 54 -2.74 0.21 9.24
N ALA A 55 -3.90 -0.34 8.91
CA ALA A 55 -4.09 -1.29 7.82
C ALA A 55 -5.23 -0.84 6.92
N ILE A 56 -5.01 -0.88 5.61
CA ILE A 56 -5.96 -0.40 4.61
C ILE A 56 -5.93 -1.27 3.36
N VAL A 57 -7.09 -1.48 2.75
CA VAL A 57 -7.21 -2.08 1.42
C VAL A 57 -6.82 -1.03 0.37
N CYS A 58 -5.97 -1.40 -0.59
CA CYS A 58 -5.59 -0.53 -1.69
C CYS A 58 -6.63 -0.59 -2.82
N GLY A 59 -7.29 0.54 -3.10
CA GLY A 59 -8.30 0.64 -4.16
C GLY A 59 -9.44 -0.37 -3.95
N SER A 60 -9.81 -1.11 -4.99
CA SER A 60 -10.84 -2.16 -4.90
C SER A 60 -10.36 -3.47 -4.26
N GLY A 61 -9.12 -3.56 -3.80
CA GLY A 61 -8.50 -4.78 -3.30
C GLY A 61 -8.05 -5.76 -4.42
N PRO A 62 -7.52 -6.95 -4.05
CA PRO A 62 -7.41 -7.49 -2.70
C PRO A 62 -6.15 -7.04 -1.94
N THR A 63 -5.32 -6.20 -2.54
CA THR A 63 -4.06 -5.75 -1.92
C THR A 63 -4.34 -5.00 -0.61
N VAL A 64 -3.61 -5.36 0.43
CA VAL A 64 -3.62 -4.68 1.73
C VAL A 64 -2.27 -4.00 1.94
N ALA A 65 -2.28 -2.77 2.48
CA ALA A 65 -1.11 -2.05 2.95
C ALA A 65 -1.16 -1.90 4.47
N GLY A 66 -0.05 -2.25 5.12
CA GLY A 66 0.23 -1.85 6.51
C GLY A 66 1.11 -0.59 6.51
N LEU A 67 0.70 0.43 7.26
CA LEU A 67 1.45 1.68 7.41
C LEU A 67 2.28 1.64 8.70
N PHE A 68 3.55 1.99 8.55
CA PHE A 68 4.53 2.04 9.63
C PHE A 68 5.05 3.47 9.77
N PHE A 69 4.85 4.08 10.93
CA PHE A 69 5.28 5.47 11.17
C PHE A 69 6.60 5.54 11.96
N GLY A 70 7.23 6.71 11.94
CA GLY A 70 8.49 6.97 12.64
C GLY A 70 9.75 6.67 11.81
N GLU A 71 10.90 7.05 12.36
CA GLU A 71 12.22 6.91 11.70
C GLU A 71 12.60 5.45 11.45
N ASP A 72 12.17 4.53 12.31
CA ASP A 72 12.39 3.09 12.20
C ASP A 72 11.30 2.38 11.38
N GLY A 73 10.31 3.10 10.86
CA GLY A 73 9.15 2.55 10.16
C GLY A 73 9.53 1.67 8.97
N HIS A 74 10.58 2.05 8.21
CA HIS A 74 11.05 1.24 7.09
C HIS A 74 11.63 -0.12 7.53
N ALA A 75 12.44 -0.12 8.59
CA ALA A 75 13.02 -1.36 9.13
C ALA A 75 11.93 -2.27 9.70
N ARG A 76 10.94 -1.69 10.40
CA ARG A 76 9.77 -2.41 10.91
C ARG A 76 8.92 -2.99 9.78
N ALA A 77 8.69 -2.24 8.71
CA ALA A 77 7.96 -2.72 7.54
C ALA A 77 8.68 -3.91 6.87
N ALA A 78 10.01 -3.86 6.74
CA ALA A 78 10.80 -4.96 6.19
C ALA A 78 10.73 -6.23 7.07
N ALA A 79 10.82 -6.07 8.39
CA ALA A 79 10.66 -7.17 9.34
C ALA A 79 9.24 -7.77 9.28
N GLY A 80 8.21 -6.91 9.25
CA GLY A 80 6.82 -7.32 9.09
C GLY A 80 6.60 -8.10 7.80
N ALA A 81 7.09 -7.59 6.67
CA ALA A 81 7.00 -8.27 5.38
C ALA A 81 7.66 -9.66 5.41
N SER A 82 8.83 -9.76 6.02
CA SER A 82 9.56 -11.03 6.18
C SER A 82 8.76 -12.03 7.03
N SER A 83 8.11 -11.56 8.10
CA SER A 83 7.28 -12.41 8.97
C SER A 83 6.02 -12.95 8.28
N LEU A 84 5.49 -12.21 7.30
CA LEU A 84 4.27 -12.55 6.57
C LEU A 84 4.53 -13.42 5.34
N ALA A 85 5.75 -13.44 4.81
CA ALA A 85 6.09 -14.10 3.54
C ALA A 85 5.70 -15.59 3.48
N GLY A 86 5.67 -16.29 4.62
CA GLY A 86 5.23 -17.69 4.68
C GLY A 86 3.74 -17.90 4.38
N ARG A 87 2.88 -16.95 4.77
CA ARG A 87 1.43 -16.99 4.53
C ARG A 87 1.02 -16.18 3.29
N TYR A 88 1.73 -15.10 3.02
CA TYR A 88 1.48 -14.18 1.91
C TYR A 88 2.77 -14.01 1.09
N PRO A 89 3.06 -14.91 0.13
CA PRO A 89 4.34 -14.91 -0.59
C PRO A 89 4.61 -13.66 -1.44
N ALA A 90 3.56 -12.91 -1.78
CA ALA A 90 3.64 -11.67 -2.55
C ALA A 90 3.89 -10.43 -1.66
N THR A 91 4.01 -10.59 -0.34
CA THR A 91 4.26 -9.46 0.55
C THR A 91 5.63 -8.85 0.31
N CYS A 92 5.67 -7.52 0.21
CA CYS A 92 6.89 -6.75 0.10
C CYS A 92 6.81 -5.50 0.99
N ALA A 93 7.98 -4.98 1.38
CA ALA A 93 8.08 -3.66 1.98
C ALA A 93 8.32 -2.63 0.88
N ALA A 94 7.58 -1.52 0.90
CA ALA A 94 7.81 -0.41 -0.01
C ALA A 94 9.16 0.26 0.33
N VAL A 95 9.94 0.55 -0.71
CA VAL A 95 11.18 1.31 -0.61
C VAL A 95 10.94 2.72 -1.19
N PRO A 96 11.42 3.79 -0.55
CA PRO A 96 11.43 5.10 -1.16
C PRO A 96 12.22 5.07 -2.47
N VAL A 97 11.70 5.78 -3.46
CA VAL A 97 12.35 5.95 -4.76
C VAL A 97 12.43 7.42 -5.09
N ASP A 98 13.41 7.79 -5.90
CA ASP A 98 13.50 9.15 -6.43
C ASP A 98 12.52 9.37 -7.59
N GLU A 99 12.48 10.61 -8.08
CA GLU A 99 11.65 11.00 -9.22
C GLU A 99 12.03 10.31 -10.54
N GLN A 100 13.27 9.81 -10.67
CA GLN A 100 13.72 9.12 -11.88
C GLN A 100 13.13 7.71 -12.00
N PHE A 101 12.67 7.14 -10.88
CA PHE A 101 12.01 5.84 -10.88
C PHE A 101 10.75 5.81 -11.76
N ALA A 102 9.98 6.90 -11.76
CA ALA A 102 8.77 7.03 -12.55
C ALA A 102 9.00 7.61 -13.95
N ALA A 103 10.25 7.92 -14.32
CA ALA A 103 10.58 8.49 -15.62
C ALA A 103 10.17 7.50 -16.74
N PRO A 104 9.40 7.95 -17.76
CA PRO A 104 9.04 7.10 -18.88
C PRO A 104 10.29 6.56 -19.58
N ARG A 105 10.31 5.24 -19.82
CA ARG A 105 11.40 4.59 -20.57
C ARG A 105 10.84 4.03 -21.86
N HIS A 106 11.54 4.25 -22.96
CA HIS A 106 11.22 3.61 -24.22
C HIS A 106 11.52 2.12 -24.09
N LEU A 107 10.49 1.29 -24.01
CA LEU A 107 10.67 -0.16 -24.12
C LEU A 107 11.04 -0.50 -25.57
N PRO A 108 11.92 -1.47 -25.83
CA PRO A 108 12.06 -1.99 -27.17
C PRO A 108 10.68 -2.43 -27.69
N PRO A 109 10.42 -2.36 -29.01
CA PRO A 109 9.18 -2.91 -29.55
C PRO A 109 9.03 -4.35 -29.04
N ALA A 110 7.85 -4.68 -28.51
CA ALA A 110 7.57 -6.04 -28.08
C ALA A 110 7.91 -6.98 -29.25
N ALA A 111 8.61 -8.09 -28.96
CA ALA A 111 8.79 -9.14 -29.96
C ALA A 111 7.40 -9.46 -30.54
N GLU A 112 7.30 -9.49 -31.86
CA GLU A 112 6.03 -9.75 -32.55
C GLU A 112 5.36 -10.96 -31.89
N PHE A 113 4.16 -10.74 -31.35
CA PHE A 113 3.34 -11.86 -30.88
C PHE A 113 3.20 -12.82 -32.06
N PRO A 114 3.55 -14.11 -31.91
CA PRO A 114 3.42 -15.06 -33.01
C PRO A 114 1.97 -15.04 -33.46
N GLN A 115 1.76 -14.68 -34.74
CA GLN A 115 0.46 -14.79 -35.39
C GLN A 115 0.08 -16.27 -35.29
N SER A 116 -1.01 -16.57 -34.58
CA SER A 116 -1.55 -17.93 -34.55
C SER A 116 -1.96 -18.33 -35.98
N PRO A 117 -1.76 -19.60 -36.39
CA PRO A 117 -2.04 -20.06 -37.75
C PRO A 117 -3.52 -19.99 -38.11
#